data_AF-A0A3Q2VR56-F1
#
_entry.id   AF-A0A3Q2VR56-F1
#
_cell.length_a   1.000
_cell.length_b   1.000
_cell.length_c   1.000
_cell.angle_alpha   90.00
_cell.angle_beta   90.00
_cell.angle_gamma   90.00
#
_symmetry.space_group_name_H-M   'P 1'
#
loop_
_entity.id
_entity.type
_entity.pdbx_description
1 polymer ?
#
loop_
_entity_poly.entity_id
_entity_poly.type
_entity_poly.pdbx_seq_one_letter_code
_entity_poly.pdbx_strand_id
1 'polypeptide(L)'
;MCNLLKPQTIMVEKTLNAIQEPLALASGALPDWCEQLTSKCPFLIPFETRQLYFTCTAFGRSRPSTTVRRDDPGDFRVGRLKHERVKVPRGETMMEWAESVMHIHADQKSVLEFQGEEGTGLGPTLEFYALVMSLLCLSQVDLGGGLKPPGYYVQRSCGLFPAPFPQDSEELERITKLFYFLGIFLAKCIQDNRLVDLPISQPFFKLLCMGDIKSNMSKLLYQSRSSPQGNDPERPHLQPFLLLSEMVSMENAEEYVELMFDFCMHTGIQKQMEAFREGFNRVFPMEKLSSFSHKEVQMILCGNQSPSWTADDIINYTEPKLGYTRDSPGFLRFVRVLCGMSSDERKAFLQFTTGCSTLPPGGLANLHPRLTIVRKVDATDSSYPSVNTCVHYLKLPEYSSEDIMRERLLAATMEKGFHLN
;
A
#
# COMPACT_ATOMS: atom_id res chain seq x y z
N MET A 1 27.67 15.13 -18.27
CA MET A 1 26.46 14.41 -17.81
C MET A 1 26.12 13.16 -18.65
N CYS A 2 26.55 13.01 -19.92
CA CYS A 2 26.18 11.86 -20.76
C CYS A 2 26.95 10.53 -20.53
N ASN A 3 28.07 10.51 -19.80
CA ASN A 3 28.91 9.29 -19.67
C ASN A 3 28.53 8.36 -18.49
N LEU A 4 27.66 8.81 -17.57
CA LEU A 4 27.17 7.99 -16.44
C LEU A 4 25.93 7.15 -16.79
N LEU A 5 25.25 7.47 -17.89
CA LEU A 5 24.02 6.77 -18.32
C LEU A 5 24.31 5.36 -18.85
N LYS A 6 25.39 5.18 -19.64
CA LYS A 6 25.73 3.86 -20.20
C LYS A 6 26.01 2.80 -19.12
N PRO A 7 26.83 3.05 -18.09
CA PRO A 7 27.04 2.09 -17.01
C PRO A 7 25.76 1.78 -16.21
N GLN A 8 24.90 2.79 -15.99
CA GLN A 8 23.63 2.62 -15.29
C GLN A 8 22.67 1.70 -16.07
N THR A 9 22.48 1.95 -17.37
CA THR A 9 21.63 1.09 -18.22
C THR A 9 22.12 -0.34 -18.25
N ILE A 10 23.44 -0.56 -18.37
CA ILE A 10 24.05 -1.90 -18.36
C ILE A 10 23.81 -2.60 -17.02
N MET A 11 23.92 -1.88 -15.90
CA MET A 11 23.64 -2.46 -14.57
C MET A 11 22.17 -2.85 -14.42
N VAL A 12 21.24 -2.00 -14.87
CA VAL A 12 19.80 -2.29 -14.86
C VAL A 12 19.50 -3.53 -15.72
N GLU A 13 20.03 -3.60 -16.94
CA GLU A 13 19.87 -4.77 -17.83
C GLU A 13 20.45 -6.04 -17.22
N LYS A 14 21.65 -5.97 -16.62
CA LYS A 14 22.25 -7.14 -15.95
C LYS A 14 21.44 -7.60 -14.75
N THR A 15 20.90 -6.67 -13.95
CA THR A 15 20.01 -7.01 -12.84
C THR A 15 18.74 -7.65 -13.37
N LEU A 16 18.11 -7.09 -14.40
CA LEU A 16 16.92 -7.67 -15.04
C LEU A 16 17.19 -9.07 -15.60
N ASN A 17 18.30 -9.27 -16.31
CA ASN A 17 18.70 -10.58 -16.83
C ASN A 17 18.91 -11.60 -15.70
N ALA A 18 19.55 -11.21 -14.60
CA ALA A 18 19.73 -12.09 -13.45
C ALA A 18 18.39 -12.50 -12.81
N ILE A 19 17.42 -11.58 -12.72
CA ILE A 19 16.07 -11.89 -12.20
C ILE A 19 15.26 -12.71 -13.23
N GLN A 20 15.60 -12.65 -14.51
CA GLN A 20 14.93 -13.43 -15.54
C GLN A 20 15.35 -14.91 -15.57
N GLU A 21 16.44 -15.28 -14.88
CA GLU A 21 16.88 -16.68 -14.75
C GLU A 21 16.10 -17.43 -13.65
N PRO A 22 15.11 -18.29 -13.99
CA PRO A 22 14.18 -18.84 -13.00
C PRO A 22 14.86 -19.82 -12.03
N LEU A 23 15.91 -20.51 -12.49
CA LEU A 23 16.68 -21.46 -11.69
C LEU A 23 17.57 -20.75 -10.68
N ALA A 24 18.20 -19.63 -11.05
CA ALA A 24 18.99 -18.81 -10.14
C ALA A 24 18.12 -18.21 -9.04
N LEU A 25 16.92 -17.74 -9.40
CA LEU A 25 15.93 -17.26 -8.43
C LEU A 25 15.44 -18.37 -7.48
N ALA A 26 15.02 -19.51 -8.02
CA ALA A 26 14.48 -20.61 -7.22
C ALA A 26 15.52 -21.22 -6.27
N SER A 27 16.78 -21.26 -6.69
CA SER A 27 17.90 -21.73 -5.86
C SER A 27 18.40 -20.65 -4.88
N GLY A 28 18.03 -19.38 -5.09
CA GLY A 28 18.62 -18.25 -4.37
C GLY A 28 20.11 -18.05 -4.71
N ALA A 29 20.55 -18.50 -5.88
CA ALA A 29 21.92 -18.38 -6.38
C ALA A 29 22.13 -17.09 -7.19
N LEU A 30 21.34 -16.06 -6.92
CA LEU A 30 21.60 -14.75 -7.50
C LEU A 30 22.96 -14.23 -7.03
N PRO A 31 23.74 -13.57 -7.90
CA PRO A 31 25.01 -13.00 -7.49
C PRO A 31 24.85 -11.96 -6.37
N ASP A 32 25.75 -11.98 -5.38
CA ASP A 32 25.73 -11.06 -4.24
C ASP A 32 25.74 -9.58 -4.65
N TRP A 33 26.33 -9.27 -5.80
CA TRP A 33 26.37 -7.90 -6.31
C TRP A 33 24.96 -7.36 -6.61
N CYS A 34 23.97 -8.21 -6.93
CA CYS A 34 22.59 -7.77 -7.14
C CYS A 34 21.98 -7.21 -5.85
N GLU A 35 22.16 -7.92 -4.73
CA GLU A 35 21.69 -7.46 -3.41
C GLU A 35 22.47 -6.23 -2.95
N GLN A 36 23.80 -6.21 -3.12
CA GLN A 36 24.61 -5.06 -2.75
C GLN A 36 24.25 -3.81 -3.57
N LEU A 37 24.01 -3.95 -4.86
CA LEU A 37 23.66 -2.83 -5.74
C LEU A 37 22.28 -2.26 -5.39
N THR A 38 21.28 -3.13 -5.20
CA THR A 38 19.91 -2.72 -4.87
C THR A 38 19.79 -2.12 -3.46
N SER A 39 20.58 -2.60 -2.48
CA SER A 39 20.57 -2.10 -1.11
C SER A 39 21.45 -0.87 -0.89
N LYS A 40 22.69 -0.87 -1.38
CA LYS A 40 23.67 0.21 -1.13
C LYS A 40 23.60 1.35 -2.13
N CYS A 41 23.12 1.08 -3.35
CA CYS A 41 23.02 2.07 -4.41
C CYS A 41 21.63 2.09 -5.06
N PRO A 42 20.54 2.26 -4.28
CA PRO A 42 19.18 2.24 -4.81
C PRO A 42 18.92 3.35 -5.83
N PHE A 43 19.68 4.44 -5.79
CA PHE A 43 19.61 5.54 -6.77
C PHE A 43 20.10 5.17 -8.18
N LEU A 44 20.85 4.07 -8.34
CA LEU A 44 21.31 3.59 -9.65
C LEU A 44 20.28 2.73 -10.36
N ILE A 45 19.28 2.21 -9.63
CA ILE A 45 18.29 1.27 -10.14
C ILE A 45 16.89 1.90 -10.04
N PRO A 46 16.15 2.01 -11.16
CA PRO A 46 14.78 2.52 -11.14
C PRO A 46 13.88 1.78 -10.16
N PHE A 47 12.86 2.48 -9.66
CA PHE A 47 11.92 1.95 -8.68
C PHE A 47 11.26 0.65 -9.17
N GLU A 48 10.84 0.60 -10.43
CA GLU A 48 10.16 -0.56 -11.03
C GLU A 48 11.06 -1.80 -11.04
N THR A 49 12.35 -1.61 -11.35
CA THR A 49 13.33 -2.71 -11.33
C THR A 49 13.61 -3.18 -9.89
N ARG A 50 13.72 -2.25 -8.93
CA ARG A 50 13.87 -2.60 -7.51
C ARG A 50 12.65 -3.33 -6.98
N GLN A 51 11.45 -2.87 -7.33
CA GLN A 51 10.20 -3.51 -6.94
C GLN A 51 10.11 -4.93 -7.51
N LEU A 52 10.43 -5.12 -8.78
CA LEU A 52 10.49 -6.45 -9.39
C LEU A 52 11.49 -7.36 -8.68
N TYR A 53 12.71 -6.87 -8.42
CA TYR A 53 13.74 -7.60 -7.67
C TYR A 53 13.24 -8.00 -6.28
N PHE A 54 12.60 -7.07 -5.56
CA PHE A 54 12.04 -7.29 -4.25
C PHE A 54 10.95 -8.37 -4.28
N THR A 55 9.99 -8.30 -5.21
CA THR A 55 8.92 -9.30 -5.34
C THR A 55 9.48 -10.70 -5.65
N CYS A 56 10.60 -10.79 -6.36
CA CYS A 56 11.25 -12.06 -6.68
C CYS A 56 12.08 -12.65 -5.53
N THR A 57 12.59 -11.82 -4.60
CA THR A 57 13.62 -12.26 -3.63
C THR A 57 13.20 -12.14 -2.16
N ALA A 58 12.25 -11.25 -1.83
CA ALA A 58 11.91 -10.94 -0.45
C ALA A 58 11.05 -12.02 0.24
N PHE A 59 10.28 -12.79 -0.52
CA PHE A 59 9.27 -13.72 0.06
C PHE A 59 9.74 -15.18 0.15
N GLY A 60 11.00 -15.45 -0.15
CA GLY A 60 11.63 -16.78 -0.04
C GLY A 60 11.56 -17.62 -1.33
N ARG A 61 12.35 -18.70 -1.33
CA ARG A 61 12.65 -19.55 -2.51
C ARG A 61 11.44 -20.28 -3.13
N SER A 62 10.32 -20.37 -2.40
CA SER A 62 9.10 -21.07 -2.83
C SER A 62 8.11 -20.20 -3.64
N ARG A 63 8.43 -18.92 -3.87
CA ARG A 63 7.57 -17.97 -4.58
C ARG A 63 8.31 -17.25 -5.72
N PRO A 64 8.76 -17.94 -6.78
CA PRO A 64 9.25 -17.27 -7.97
C PRO A 64 8.12 -16.43 -8.57
N SER A 65 8.37 -15.14 -8.81
CA SER A 65 7.34 -14.19 -9.24
C SER A 65 6.74 -14.57 -10.60
N THR A 66 5.43 -14.43 -10.73
CA THR A 66 4.73 -14.58 -12.02
C THR A 66 4.89 -13.35 -12.93
N THR A 67 5.40 -12.23 -12.42
CA THR A 67 5.51 -10.95 -13.16
C THR A 67 6.52 -10.98 -14.30
N VAL A 68 7.45 -11.92 -14.32
CA VAL A 68 8.45 -12.07 -15.38
C VAL A 68 7.91 -12.83 -16.60
N ARG A 69 6.68 -13.38 -16.52
CA ARG A 69 6.14 -14.22 -17.57
C ARG A 69 5.62 -13.37 -18.74
N ARG A 70 6.48 -13.17 -19.74
CA ARG A 70 6.01 -13.08 -21.13
C ARG A 70 5.37 -14.43 -21.46
N ASP A 71 4.17 -14.42 -22.02
CA ASP A 71 3.47 -15.61 -22.52
C ASP A 71 4.28 -16.25 -23.66
N ASP A 72 5.30 -17.04 -23.32
CA ASP A 72 6.02 -17.89 -24.27
C ASP A 72 5.71 -19.37 -23.95
N PRO A 73 5.01 -20.11 -24.85
CA PRO A 73 4.49 -21.45 -24.57
C PRO A 73 5.54 -22.55 -24.32
N GLY A 74 6.84 -22.24 -24.38
CA GLY A 74 7.95 -23.19 -24.25
C GLY A 74 8.68 -23.21 -22.90
N ASP A 75 8.40 -22.32 -21.95
CA ASP A 75 9.32 -22.08 -20.83
C ASP A 75 9.09 -22.97 -19.58
N PHE A 76 10.19 -23.33 -18.93
CA PHE A 76 10.27 -24.32 -17.85
C PHE A 76 9.47 -23.86 -16.62
N ARG A 77 8.43 -24.63 -16.24
CA ARG A 77 7.46 -24.26 -15.19
C ARG A 77 8.02 -24.47 -13.78
N VAL A 78 8.72 -23.48 -13.23
CA VAL A 78 8.91 -23.42 -11.77
C VAL A 78 7.56 -23.08 -11.11
N GLY A 79 7.09 -23.99 -10.24
CA GLY A 79 5.87 -24.02 -9.41
C GLY A 79 4.81 -22.92 -9.55
N ARG A 80 3.53 -23.32 -9.68
CA ARG A 80 2.39 -22.39 -9.57
C ARG A 80 2.21 -21.97 -8.10
N LEU A 81 2.09 -20.67 -7.85
CA LEU A 81 1.75 -20.11 -6.54
C LEU A 81 0.46 -20.76 -6.01
N LYS A 82 0.55 -21.39 -4.83
CA LYS A 82 -0.59 -22.01 -4.17
C LYS A 82 -1.53 -20.91 -3.67
N HIS A 83 -2.80 -21.00 -4.05
CA HIS A 83 -3.85 -20.14 -3.53
C HIS A 83 -4.57 -20.90 -2.42
N GLU A 84 -4.76 -20.27 -1.28
CA GLU A 84 -5.46 -20.85 -0.14
C GLU A 84 -6.73 -20.07 0.13
N ARG A 85 -7.83 -20.81 0.18
CA ARG A 85 -9.15 -20.24 0.29
C ARG A 85 -9.59 -20.24 1.74
N VAL A 86 -9.91 -19.07 2.24
CA VAL A 86 -10.35 -18.88 3.62
C VAL A 86 -11.74 -18.28 3.62
N LYS A 87 -12.60 -18.79 4.50
CA LYS A 87 -13.93 -18.23 4.73
C LYS A 87 -13.91 -17.51 6.07
N VAL A 88 -14.19 -16.21 6.04
CA VAL A 88 -14.28 -15.38 7.25
C VAL A 88 -15.71 -14.93 7.43
N PRO A 89 -16.33 -15.15 8.61
CA PRO A 89 -17.65 -14.62 8.90
C PRO A 89 -17.62 -13.09 8.97
N ARG A 90 -18.68 -12.46 8.46
CA ARG A 90 -18.89 -11.01 8.56
C ARG A 90 -19.59 -10.68 9.87
N GLY A 91 -19.34 -9.48 10.40
CA GLY A 91 -19.96 -8.99 11.64
C GLY A 91 -18.95 -8.74 12.76
N GLU A 92 -19.42 -8.79 14.00
CA GLU A 92 -18.64 -8.40 15.18
C GLU A 92 -17.40 -9.27 15.42
N THR A 93 -17.45 -10.55 15.04
CA THR A 93 -16.33 -11.50 15.21
C THR A 93 -15.31 -11.44 14.06
N MET A 94 -15.52 -10.59 13.05
CA MET A 94 -14.66 -10.53 11.86
C MET A 94 -13.20 -10.19 12.23
N MET A 95 -12.98 -9.33 13.23
CA MET A 95 -11.65 -8.93 13.67
C MET A 95 -10.87 -10.11 14.28
N GLU A 96 -11.50 -10.89 15.15
CA GLU A 96 -10.90 -12.06 15.80
C GLU A 96 -10.52 -13.15 14.77
N TRP A 97 -11.40 -13.35 13.79
CA TRP A 97 -11.12 -14.24 12.67
C TRP A 97 -9.98 -13.72 11.79
N ALA A 98 -9.96 -12.42 11.48
CA ALA A 98 -8.88 -11.82 10.71
C ALA A 98 -7.53 -11.98 11.42
N GLU A 99 -7.48 -11.74 12.73
CA GLU A 99 -6.30 -11.94 13.57
C GLU A 99 -5.84 -13.39 13.51
N SER A 100 -6.74 -14.34 13.75
CA SER A 100 -6.44 -15.77 13.74
C SER A 100 -5.93 -16.26 12.37
N VAL A 101 -6.61 -15.86 11.29
CA VAL A 101 -6.24 -16.23 9.92
C VAL A 101 -4.87 -15.68 9.57
N MET A 102 -4.62 -14.38 9.80
CA MET A 102 -3.33 -13.78 9.47
C MET A 102 -2.21 -14.40 10.31
N HIS A 103 -2.45 -14.72 11.57
CA HIS A 103 -1.48 -15.42 12.42
C HIS A 103 -1.12 -16.81 11.88
N ILE A 104 -2.11 -17.62 11.51
CA ILE A 104 -1.91 -18.98 10.98
C ILE A 104 -1.15 -18.94 9.65
N HIS A 105 -1.44 -17.93 8.82
CA HIS A 105 -0.89 -17.79 7.48
C HIS A 105 0.33 -16.85 7.39
N ALA A 106 0.83 -16.34 8.52
CA ALA A 106 1.99 -15.43 8.54
C ALA A 106 3.24 -16.09 7.94
N ASP A 107 3.50 -17.33 8.33
CA ASP A 107 4.67 -18.10 7.87
C ASP A 107 4.45 -18.74 6.48
N GLN A 108 3.20 -18.74 6.00
CA GLN A 108 2.79 -19.40 4.76
C GLN A 108 2.98 -18.50 3.54
N LYS A 109 3.58 -19.06 2.48
CA LYS A 109 3.87 -18.31 1.23
C LYS A 109 2.74 -18.36 0.20
N SER A 110 1.64 -19.02 0.54
CA SER A 110 0.39 -19.07 -0.25
C SER A 110 -0.26 -17.68 -0.33
N VAL A 111 -0.93 -17.45 -1.46
CA VAL A 111 -1.79 -16.26 -1.65
C VAL A 111 -3.15 -16.54 -1.02
N LEU A 112 -3.62 -15.65 -0.16
CA LEU A 112 -4.94 -15.79 0.44
C LEU A 112 -6.04 -15.30 -0.51
N GLU A 113 -7.07 -16.13 -0.67
CA GLU A 113 -8.31 -15.79 -1.35
C GLU A 113 -9.48 -15.95 -0.38
N PHE A 114 -10.29 -14.90 -0.24
CA PHE A 114 -11.44 -14.95 0.65
C PHE A 114 -12.72 -15.34 -0.10
N GLN A 115 -13.59 -16.07 0.60
CA GLN A 115 -14.92 -16.43 0.10
C GLN A 115 -15.96 -15.41 0.60
N GLY A 116 -16.73 -14.84 -0.32
CA GLY A 116 -17.87 -13.95 -0.05
C GLY A 116 -19.22 -14.63 -0.31
N GLU A 117 -20.30 -13.84 -0.22
CA GLU A 117 -21.68 -14.32 -0.42
C GLU A 117 -21.95 -14.76 -1.86
N GLU A 118 -21.30 -14.13 -2.85
CA GLU A 118 -21.43 -14.46 -4.28
C GLU A 118 -20.24 -15.25 -4.87
N GLY A 119 -19.47 -15.94 -4.02
CA GLY A 119 -18.38 -16.82 -4.47
C GLY A 119 -16.99 -16.41 -4.00
N THR A 120 -15.95 -16.84 -4.72
CA THR A 120 -14.54 -16.68 -4.33
C THR A 120 -13.76 -15.87 -5.36
N GLY A 121 -12.84 -15.00 -4.94
CA GLY A 121 -11.95 -14.32 -5.89
C GLY A 121 -11.40 -12.97 -5.40
N LEU A 122 -11.06 -12.12 -6.37
CA LEU A 122 -10.43 -10.81 -6.14
C LEU A 122 -11.34 -9.87 -5.33
N GLY A 123 -12.62 -9.77 -5.69
CA GLY A 123 -13.58 -8.87 -5.03
C GLY A 123 -13.72 -9.12 -3.52
N PRO A 124 -14.14 -10.33 -3.08
CA PRO A 124 -14.26 -10.63 -1.64
C PRO A 124 -12.93 -10.50 -0.88
N THR A 125 -11.81 -10.73 -1.57
CA THR A 125 -10.47 -10.55 -0.98
C THR A 125 -10.17 -9.07 -0.73
N LEU A 126 -10.35 -8.20 -1.73
CA LEU A 126 -10.14 -6.76 -1.57
C LEU A 126 -11.06 -6.17 -0.50
N GLU A 127 -12.31 -6.62 -0.48
CA GLU A 127 -13.28 -6.20 0.53
C GLU A 127 -12.86 -6.64 1.94
N PHE A 128 -12.37 -7.87 2.11
CA PHE A 128 -11.83 -8.33 3.39
C PHE A 128 -10.68 -7.42 3.88
N TYR A 129 -9.69 -7.13 3.03
CA TYR A 129 -8.57 -6.26 3.40
C TYR A 129 -9.05 -4.83 3.74
N ALA A 130 -9.99 -4.29 2.97
CA ALA A 130 -10.57 -2.96 3.24
C ALA A 130 -11.35 -2.92 4.56
N LEU A 131 -12.15 -3.95 4.86
CA LEU A 131 -12.93 -4.04 6.10
C LEU A 131 -12.03 -4.22 7.33
N VAL A 132 -11.05 -5.11 7.27
CA VAL A 132 -10.07 -5.29 8.37
C VAL A 132 -9.33 -3.97 8.63
N MET A 133 -8.96 -3.25 7.56
CA MET A 133 -8.31 -1.96 7.73
C MET A 133 -9.24 -0.92 8.35
N SER A 134 -10.50 -0.86 7.90
CA SER A 134 -11.49 0.01 8.52
C SER A 134 -11.70 -0.33 9.99
N LEU A 135 -11.77 -1.61 10.35
CA LEU A 135 -11.90 -2.07 11.74
C LEU A 135 -10.67 -1.70 12.57
N LEU A 136 -9.45 -1.84 12.04
CA LEU A 136 -8.22 -1.39 12.70
C LEU A 136 -8.21 0.13 12.95
N CYS A 137 -8.73 0.91 12.00
CA CYS A 137 -8.89 2.35 12.16
C CYS A 137 -10.02 2.71 13.16
N LEU A 138 -11.07 1.89 13.26
CA LEU A 138 -12.25 2.13 14.11
C LEU A 138 -12.12 1.60 15.55
N SER A 139 -11.27 0.58 15.78
CA SER A 139 -11.19 -0.20 17.03
C SER A 139 -10.51 0.52 18.21
N GLN A 140 -10.74 1.82 18.35
CA GLN A 140 -10.20 2.65 19.44
C GLN A 140 -8.68 2.52 19.61
N VAL A 141 -7.95 2.30 18.50
CA VAL A 141 -6.57 2.81 18.45
C VAL A 141 -6.73 4.29 18.19
N ASP A 142 -6.97 5.02 19.27
CA ASP A 142 -6.98 6.47 19.23
C ASP A 142 -5.58 6.93 18.81
N LEU A 143 -5.38 7.09 17.50
CA LEU A 143 -4.19 7.68 16.89
C LEU A 143 -4.17 9.22 17.08
N GLY A 144 -4.99 9.70 18.02
CA GLY A 144 -4.94 11.00 18.66
C GLY A 144 -6.31 11.68 18.75
N GLY A 145 -6.95 11.62 19.92
CA GLY A 145 -8.11 12.45 20.26
C GLY A 145 -9.34 11.80 20.88
N GLY A 146 -9.21 10.99 21.93
CA GLY A 146 -10.26 10.64 22.92
C GLY A 146 -11.55 9.99 22.38
N LEU A 147 -12.44 9.62 23.29
CA LEU A 147 -13.77 9.07 22.99
C LEU A 147 -14.61 10.09 22.21
N LYS A 148 -14.83 9.84 20.92
CA LYS A 148 -15.77 10.59 20.08
C LYS A 148 -16.82 9.66 19.46
N PRO A 149 -18.05 10.15 19.24
CA PRO A 149 -19.20 9.32 18.87
C PRO A 149 -19.03 8.63 17.50
N PRO A 150 -19.83 7.58 17.21
CA PRO A 150 -19.80 6.87 15.92
C PRO A 150 -20.03 7.84 14.75
N GLY A 151 -19.08 7.90 13.81
CA GLY A 151 -19.15 8.78 12.64
C GLY A 151 -18.17 9.97 12.65
N TYR A 152 -17.38 10.15 13.71
CA TYR A 152 -16.34 11.19 13.78
C TYR A 152 -14.96 10.65 13.38
N TYR A 153 -14.64 10.64 12.08
CA TYR A 153 -13.26 10.45 11.64
C TYR A 153 -12.50 11.76 11.86
N VAL A 154 -11.53 11.78 12.77
CA VAL A 154 -10.54 12.86 12.77
C VAL A 154 -9.55 12.54 11.65
N GLN A 155 -9.93 12.83 10.41
CA GLN A 155 -8.97 12.99 9.31
C GLN A 155 -8.13 14.23 9.63
N ARG A 156 -7.01 14.05 10.32
CA ARG A 156 -5.93 15.04 10.19
C ARG A 156 -5.45 14.94 8.74
N SER A 157 -5.31 16.08 8.07
CA SER A 157 -4.81 16.17 6.68
C SER A 157 -3.42 15.52 6.50
N CYS A 158 -2.72 15.23 7.60
CA CYS A 158 -1.42 14.58 7.61
C CYS A 158 -1.44 13.04 7.80
N GLY A 159 -2.61 12.40 7.96
CA GLY A 159 -2.73 10.95 8.13
C GLY A 159 -2.53 10.44 9.57
N LEU A 160 -2.64 9.12 9.74
CA LEU A 160 -2.56 8.36 10.97
C LEU A 160 -1.12 8.22 11.46
N PHE A 161 -0.91 8.35 12.78
CA PHE A 161 0.38 8.19 13.45
C PHE A 161 0.18 7.53 14.82
N PRO A 162 1.03 6.60 15.27
CA PRO A 162 0.93 5.94 16.57
C PRO A 162 0.80 6.95 17.71
N ALA A 163 -0.25 6.83 18.53
CA ALA A 163 -0.36 7.67 19.72
C ALA A 163 0.71 7.26 20.74
N PRO A 164 1.42 8.22 21.34
CA PRO A 164 2.36 7.92 22.41
C PRO A 164 1.59 7.52 23.68
N PHE A 165 2.04 6.44 24.30
CA PHE A 165 1.50 5.90 25.56
C PHE A 165 2.61 5.77 26.60
N PRO A 166 2.29 5.96 27.89
CA PRO A 166 3.15 5.52 28.98
C PRO A 166 3.48 4.04 28.80
N GLN A 167 4.77 3.70 28.78
CA GLN A 167 5.23 2.35 28.45
C GLN A 167 4.92 1.32 29.54
N ASP A 168 4.41 1.77 30.68
CA ASP A 168 4.04 0.94 31.84
C ASP A 168 2.52 0.79 32.00
N SER A 169 1.72 1.27 31.05
CA SER A 169 0.24 1.15 31.08
C SER A 169 -0.24 -0.28 30.88
N GLU A 170 -1.28 -0.69 31.62
CA GLU A 170 -1.97 -1.98 31.45
C GLU A 170 -2.63 -2.10 30.06
N GLU A 171 -3.07 -0.97 29.47
CA GLU A 171 -3.67 -0.93 28.13
C GLU A 171 -2.66 -1.30 27.02
N LEU A 172 -1.36 -1.20 27.32
CA LEU A 172 -0.31 -1.40 26.35
C LEU A 172 -0.26 -2.85 25.86
N GLU A 173 -0.63 -3.84 26.68
CA GLU A 173 -0.70 -5.24 26.24
C GLU A 173 -1.73 -5.43 25.12
N ARG A 174 -2.87 -4.75 25.20
CA ARG A 174 -3.89 -4.78 24.14
C ARG A 174 -3.37 -4.06 22.88
N ILE A 175 -2.73 -2.91 23.06
CA ILE A 175 -2.22 -2.09 21.95
C ILE A 175 -1.10 -2.82 21.22
N THR A 176 -0.14 -3.43 21.92
CA THR A 176 0.95 -4.17 21.29
C THR A 176 0.44 -5.37 20.49
N LYS A 177 -0.59 -6.09 20.96
CA LYS A 177 -1.27 -7.14 20.16
C LYS A 177 -1.83 -6.59 18.85
N LEU A 178 -2.48 -5.42 18.87
CA LEU A 178 -2.99 -4.78 17.66
C LEU A 178 -1.86 -4.35 16.70
N PHE A 179 -0.77 -3.77 17.21
CA PHE A 179 0.38 -3.39 16.39
C PHE A 179 1.10 -4.61 15.80
N TYR A 180 1.21 -5.70 16.57
CA TYR A 180 1.74 -6.98 16.09
C TYR A 180 0.90 -7.53 14.93
N PHE A 181 -0.43 -7.58 15.11
CA PHE A 181 -1.33 -7.99 14.04
C PHE A 181 -1.25 -7.06 12.82
N LEU A 182 -1.20 -5.74 13.02
CA LEU A 182 -1.01 -4.76 11.94
C LEU A 182 0.30 -5.03 11.16
N GLY A 183 1.39 -5.39 11.85
CA GLY A 183 2.65 -5.78 11.24
C GLY A 183 2.49 -6.98 10.30
N ILE A 184 1.87 -8.07 10.78
CA ILE A 184 1.57 -9.26 9.96
C ILE A 184 0.68 -8.87 8.77
N PHE A 185 -0.38 -8.12 9.04
CA PHE A 185 -1.37 -7.74 8.04
C PHE A 185 -0.73 -6.95 6.89
N LEU A 186 0.04 -5.90 7.18
CA LEU A 186 0.72 -5.10 6.15
C LEU A 186 1.78 -5.90 5.39
N ALA A 187 2.53 -6.76 6.08
CA ALA A 187 3.50 -7.63 5.42
C ALA A 187 2.82 -8.65 4.50
N LYS A 188 1.68 -9.22 4.89
CA LYS A 188 0.85 -10.08 4.02
C LYS A 188 0.30 -9.31 2.82
N CYS A 189 -0.12 -8.06 3.00
CA CYS A 189 -0.57 -7.21 1.89
C CYS A 189 0.54 -7.02 0.85
N ILE A 190 1.76 -6.70 1.30
CA ILE A 190 2.94 -6.56 0.42
C ILE A 190 3.26 -7.89 -0.28
N GLN A 191 3.29 -8.99 0.49
CA GLN A 191 3.60 -10.32 -0.02
C GLN A 191 2.58 -10.76 -1.08
N ASP A 192 1.29 -10.51 -0.86
CA ASP A 192 0.19 -10.89 -1.75
C ASP A 192 -0.10 -9.86 -2.84
N ASN A 193 0.71 -8.80 -2.92
CA ASN A 193 0.56 -7.69 -3.86
C ASN A 193 -0.87 -7.10 -3.81
N ARG A 194 -1.36 -6.90 -2.59
CA ARG A 194 -2.66 -6.31 -2.27
C ARG A 194 -2.45 -4.89 -1.78
N LEU A 195 -3.06 -3.93 -2.47
CA LEU A 195 -3.06 -2.55 -2.05
C LEU A 195 -4.07 -2.37 -0.93
N VAL A 196 -3.70 -1.58 0.06
CA VAL A 196 -4.59 -1.17 1.16
C VAL A 196 -4.68 0.33 1.18
N ASP A 197 -5.90 0.86 1.28
CA ASP A 197 -6.10 2.30 1.45
C ASP A 197 -5.79 2.69 2.90
N LEU A 198 -4.52 3.00 3.14
CA LEU A 198 -4.00 3.41 4.43
C LEU A 198 -3.84 4.93 4.46
N PRO A 199 -4.63 5.66 5.27
CA PRO A 199 -4.39 7.08 5.48
C PRO A 199 -3.20 7.28 6.44
N ILE A 200 -2.08 6.57 6.27
CA ILE A 200 -0.90 6.69 7.15
C ILE A 200 -0.12 7.98 6.86
N SER A 201 0.35 8.62 7.91
CA SER A 201 1.18 9.82 7.83
C SER A 201 2.58 9.54 7.28
N GLN A 202 3.15 10.51 6.54
CA GLN A 202 4.54 10.43 6.06
C GLN A 202 5.57 10.16 7.16
N PRO A 203 5.48 10.79 8.36
CA PRO A 203 6.38 10.48 9.46
C PRO A 203 6.29 9.01 9.88
N PHE A 204 5.10 8.42 9.94
CA PHE A 204 4.97 7.01 10.31
C PHE A 204 5.60 6.09 9.26
N PHE A 205 5.42 6.34 7.95
CA PHE A 205 6.15 5.58 6.92
C PHE A 205 7.68 5.70 7.04
N LYS A 206 8.19 6.88 7.41
CA LYS A 206 9.62 7.06 7.68
C LYS A 206 10.08 6.23 8.88
N LEU A 207 9.28 6.19 9.95
CA LEU A 207 9.57 5.35 11.13
C LEU A 207 9.61 3.87 10.77
N LEU A 208 8.67 3.42 9.93
CA LEU A 208 8.63 2.04 9.44
C LEU A 208 9.89 1.69 8.63
N CYS A 209 10.32 2.55 7.70
CA CYS A 209 11.41 2.20 6.78
C CYS A 209 12.82 2.38 7.35
N MET A 210 13.01 3.30 8.30
CA MET A 210 14.36 3.78 8.65
C MET A 210 14.95 3.13 9.89
N GLY A 211 14.23 2.25 10.58
CA GLY A 211 14.77 1.29 11.58
C GLY A 211 15.48 1.87 12.81
N ASP A 212 15.82 3.16 12.84
CA ASP A 212 16.55 3.81 13.92
C ASP A 212 16.33 5.33 13.88
N ILE A 213 15.46 5.80 14.78
CA ILE A 213 15.10 7.22 14.95
C ILE A 213 16.33 8.05 15.39
N LYS A 214 17.28 7.43 16.11
CA LYS A 214 18.45 8.11 16.71
C LYS A 214 19.37 8.80 15.68
N SER A 215 19.58 8.22 14.49
CA SER A 215 20.62 8.68 13.56
C SER A 215 20.20 9.80 12.59
N ASN A 216 18.89 9.94 12.33
CA ASN A 216 18.36 10.99 11.45
C ASN A 216 17.77 12.17 12.23
N MET A 217 17.25 11.95 13.44
CA MET A 217 16.71 13.04 14.26
C MET A 217 17.81 13.93 14.83
N SER A 218 18.97 13.37 15.15
CA SER A 218 20.17 14.15 15.47
C SER A 218 20.55 15.10 14.33
N LYS A 219 20.37 14.71 13.06
CA LYS A 219 20.59 15.61 11.90
C LYS A 219 19.51 16.66 11.71
N LEU A 220 18.23 16.35 11.96
CA LEU A 220 17.13 17.33 11.90
C LEU A 220 17.24 18.37 13.02
N LEU A 221 17.69 17.96 14.21
CA LEU A 221 17.98 18.85 15.33
C LEU A 221 19.25 19.70 15.07
N TYR A 222 20.28 19.11 14.45
CA TYR A 222 21.52 19.83 14.10
C TYR A 222 21.31 20.87 12.97
N GLN A 223 20.38 20.63 12.05
CA GLN A 223 20.04 21.61 11.01
C GLN A 223 19.28 22.83 11.56
N SER A 224 18.62 22.69 12.71
CA SER A 224 17.94 23.79 13.42
C SER A 224 18.85 24.53 14.41
N ARG A 225 20.03 23.97 14.75
CA ARG A 225 20.98 24.56 15.71
C ARG A 225 22.25 25.05 15.01
N SER A 226 22.30 26.35 14.72
CA SER A 226 23.55 27.07 14.51
C SER A 226 24.01 27.74 15.82
N SER A 227 24.43 26.94 16.80
CA SER A 227 25.28 27.39 17.92
C SER A 227 25.78 26.18 18.75
N PRO A 228 27.06 26.16 19.20
CA PRO A 228 27.65 25.00 19.86
C PRO A 228 27.66 25.16 21.38
N GLN A 229 27.12 24.21 22.15
CA GLN A 229 27.52 24.01 23.55
C GLN A 229 27.25 22.56 24.03
N GLY A 230 28.32 21.95 24.58
CA GLY A 230 28.33 20.96 25.67
C GLY A 230 27.72 19.57 25.44
N ASN A 231 28.57 18.56 25.20
CA ASN A 231 28.20 17.14 25.38
C ASN A 231 28.42 16.74 26.86
N ASP A 232 27.38 16.34 27.57
CA ASP A 232 27.47 15.57 28.83
C ASP A 232 26.85 14.17 28.66
N PRO A 233 27.49 13.07 29.12
CA PRO A 233 27.14 11.71 28.70
C PRO A 233 26.21 10.93 29.66
N GLU A 234 25.71 11.51 30.75
CA GLU A 234 24.92 10.79 31.77
C GLU A 234 23.55 11.42 32.06
N ARG A 235 22.63 11.48 31.09
CA ARG A 235 21.21 11.76 31.36
C ARG A 235 20.38 10.48 31.22
N PRO A 236 19.68 10.01 32.27
CA PRO A 236 18.79 8.87 32.16
C PRO A 236 17.68 9.15 31.14
N HIS A 237 17.25 8.13 30.40
CA HIS A 237 16.05 8.16 29.58
C HIS A 237 14.81 8.32 30.50
N LEU A 238 14.50 9.55 30.91
CA LEU A 238 13.35 9.88 31.74
C LEU A 238 12.10 10.06 30.87
N GLN A 239 11.02 9.34 31.21
CA GLN A 239 9.71 9.53 30.60
C GLN A 239 9.17 10.93 30.96
N PRO A 240 8.55 11.70 30.04
CA PRO A 240 8.08 13.07 30.33
C PRO A 240 7.04 13.14 31.44
N PHE A 241 6.34 12.04 31.72
CA PHE A 241 5.37 11.96 32.81
C PHE A 241 5.99 12.20 34.19
N LEU A 242 7.29 11.91 34.38
CA LEU A 242 7.98 12.16 35.65
C LEU A 242 8.51 13.59 35.78
N LEU A 243 8.58 14.36 34.68
CA LEU A 243 8.94 15.79 34.68
C LEU A 243 7.73 16.72 34.84
N LEU A 244 6.51 16.18 34.78
CA LEU A 244 5.27 16.93 34.99
C LEU A 244 5.01 17.32 36.47
N SER A 245 5.93 17.02 37.41
CA SER A 245 5.78 17.54 38.78
C SER A 245 6.17 19.01 38.92
N GLU A 246 6.93 19.57 37.97
CA GLU A 246 7.23 21.00 37.91
C GLU A 246 6.33 21.70 36.90
N MET A 247 5.82 22.88 37.25
CA MET A 247 5.07 23.71 36.30
C MET A 247 5.99 24.13 35.15
N VAL A 248 5.46 24.05 33.91
CA VAL A 248 6.17 24.57 32.74
C VAL A 248 6.27 26.10 32.85
N SER A 249 7.49 26.62 32.89
CA SER A 249 7.85 28.04 32.89
C SER A 249 8.48 28.43 31.54
N MET A 250 8.73 29.72 31.34
CA MET A 250 9.45 30.18 30.14
C MET A 250 10.92 29.70 30.11
N GLU A 251 11.51 29.35 31.26
CA GLU A 251 12.90 28.86 31.31
C GLU A 251 13.03 27.37 30.96
N ASN A 252 12.01 26.55 31.23
CA ASN A 252 12.03 25.10 30.95
C ASN A 252 11.23 24.70 29.70
N ALA A 253 10.59 25.66 29.02
CA ALA A 253 9.75 25.41 27.85
C ALA A 253 10.49 24.71 26.70
N GLU A 254 11.74 25.08 26.42
CA GLU A 254 12.53 24.44 25.36
C GLU A 254 12.82 22.97 25.68
N GLU A 255 13.25 22.69 26.92
CA GLU A 255 13.51 21.31 27.38
C GLU A 255 12.23 20.47 27.39
N TYR A 256 11.10 21.06 27.82
CA TYR A 256 9.80 20.40 27.77
C TYR A 256 9.40 20.04 26.33
N VAL A 257 9.59 20.93 25.37
CA VAL A 257 9.29 20.68 23.95
C VAL A 257 10.16 19.54 23.41
N GLU A 258 11.45 19.50 23.73
CA GLU A 258 12.35 18.43 23.30
C GLU A 258 11.96 17.06 23.87
N LEU A 259 11.63 17.01 25.15
CA LEU A 259 11.19 15.78 25.81
C LEU A 259 9.82 15.31 25.31
N MET A 260 8.88 16.23 25.10
CA MET A 260 7.59 15.91 24.50
C MET A 260 7.75 15.40 23.07
N PHE A 261 8.70 15.95 22.31
CA PHE A 261 8.98 15.47 20.97
C PHE A 261 9.58 14.05 20.99
N ASP A 262 10.57 13.78 21.84
CA ASP A 262 11.15 12.43 21.99
C ASP A 262 10.09 11.40 22.42
N PHE A 263 9.20 11.78 23.34
CA PHE A 263 8.11 10.91 23.76
C PHE A 263 7.09 10.64 22.66
N CYS A 264 6.65 11.68 21.94
CA CYS A 264 5.70 11.51 20.86
C CYS A 264 6.27 10.63 19.72
N MET A 265 7.57 10.72 19.45
CA MET A 265 8.18 10.14 18.25
C MET A 265 9.03 8.90 18.50
N HIS A 266 9.38 8.60 19.74
CA HIS A 266 10.30 7.52 20.10
C HIS A 266 9.88 6.79 21.39
N THR A 267 10.08 7.39 22.57
CA THR A 267 9.94 6.66 23.84
C THR A 267 8.49 6.27 24.16
N GLY A 268 7.50 7.06 23.75
CA GLY A 268 6.08 6.76 23.97
C GLY A 268 5.46 5.76 22.99
N ILE A 269 6.17 5.38 21.92
CA ILE A 269 5.68 4.44 20.91
C ILE A 269 6.53 3.17 20.81
N GLN A 270 7.52 3.02 21.69
CA GLN A 270 8.57 2.01 21.56
C GLN A 270 8.02 0.58 21.51
N LYS A 271 7.26 0.15 22.54
CA LYS A 271 6.70 -1.21 22.60
C LYS A 271 5.72 -1.48 21.46
N GLN A 272 4.94 -0.48 21.04
CA GLN A 272 4.03 -0.59 19.89
C GLN A 272 4.81 -0.85 18.59
N MET A 273 5.89 -0.09 18.35
CA MET A 273 6.72 -0.22 17.16
C MET A 273 7.53 -1.51 17.14
N GLU A 274 7.99 -1.98 18.30
CA GLU A 274 8.66 -3.27 18.44
C GLU A 274 7.70 -4.42 18.10
N ALA A 275 6.51 -4.43 18.69
CA ALA A 275 5.48 -5.43 18.39
C ALA A 275 5.11 -5.43 16.89
N PHE A 276 4.96 -4.25 16.27
CA PHE A 276 4.76 -4.13 14.83
C PHE A 276 5.90 -4.77 14.03
N ARG A 277 7.16 -4.46 14.37
CA ARG A 277 8.33 -5.05 13.68
C ARG A 277 8.37 -6.56 13.81
N GLU A 278 8.09 -7.08 15.00
CA GLU A 278 8.03 -8.52 15.25
C GLU A 278 6.96 -9.20 14.39
N GLY A 279 5.75 -8.62 14.34
CA GLY A 279 4.67 -9.12 13.49
C GLY A 279 5.03 -9.07 12.00
N PHE A 280 5.60 -7.96 11.53
CA PHE A 280 6.02 -7.81 10.14
C PHE A 280 7.07 -8.84 9.74
N ASN A 281 8.12 -8.98 10.56
CA ASN A 281 9.25 -9.88 10.33
C ASN A 281 8.86 -11.35 10.31
N ARG A 282 7.71 -11.72 10.90
CA ARG A 282 7.16 -13.07 10.82
C ARG A 282 6.83 -13.48 9.38
N VAL A 283 6.38 -12.54 8.55
CA VAL A 283 6.00 -12.82 7.15
C VAL A 283 7.23 -12.79 6.23
N PHE A 284 8.01 -11.72 6.31
CA PHE A 284 9.31 -11.58 5.66
C PHE A 284 10.15 -10.49 6.33
N PRO A 285 11.50 -10.52 6.22
CA PRO A 285 12.36 -9.54 6.87
C PRO A 285 12.11 -8.12 6.38
N MET A 286 11.78 -7.21 7.31
CA MET A 286 11.50 -5.80 7.04
C MET A 286 12.71 -5.08 6.43
N GLU A 287 13.93 -5.56 6.70
CA GLU A 287 15.17 -5.03 6.15
C GLU A 287 15.20 -5.11 4.61
N LYS A 288 14.43 -6.01 3.99
CA LYS A 288 14.28 -6.06 2.52
C LYS A 288 13.64 -4.80 1.94
N LEU A 289 12.88 -4.05 2.75
CA LEU A 289 12.33 -2.76 2.36
C LEU A 289 13.34 -1.60 2.41
N SER A 290 14.54 -1.80 2.97
CA SER A 290 15.57 -0.75 3.08
C SER A 290 16.05 -0.22 1.74
N SER A 291 15.88 -1.00 0.67
CA SER A 291 16.17 -0.58 -0.71
C SER A 291 15.20 0.48 -1.22
N PHE A 292 14.09 0.76 -0.52
CA PHE A 292 13.06 1.72 -0.91
C PHE A 292 13.02 2.94 0.01
N SER A 293 12.70 4.09 -0.56
CA SER A 293 12.34 5.29 0.21
C SER A 293 10.96 5.15 0.85
N HIS A 294 10.67 5.95 1.87
CA HIS A 294 9.35 5.98 2.50
C HIS A 294 8.20 6.25 1.50
N LYS A 295 8.43 7.05 0.45
CA LYS A 295 7.44 7.28 -0.62
C LYS A 295 7.23 6.03 -1.47
N GLU A 296 8.28 5.28 -1.76
CA GLU A 296 8.22 4.05 -2.54
C GLU A 296 7.55 2.93 -1.75
N VAL A 297 7.81 2.81 -0.45
CA VAL A 297 7.09 1.86 0.42
C VAL A 297 5.61 2.21 0.49
N GLN A 298 5.25 3.49 0.60
CA GLN A 298 3.87 3.93 0.48
C GLN A 298 3.27 3.54 -0.88
N MET A 299 4.00 3.70 -1.98
CA MET A 299 3.54 3.26 -3.32
C MET A 299 3.32 1.75 -3.40
N ILE A 300 4.16 0.94 -2.74
CA ILE A 300 4.03 -0.52 -2.68
C ILE A 300 2.80 -0.93 -1.86
N LEU A 301 2.53 -0.26 -0.74
CA LEU A 301 1.43 -0.59 0.17
C LEU A 301 0.08 -0.01 -0.28
N CYS A 302 0.07 1.26 -0.68
CA CYS A 302 -1.15 2.04 -0.89
C CYS A 302 -1.40 2.37 -2.37
N GLY A 303 -0.47 2.05 -3.27
CA GLY A 303 -0.55 2.39 -4.69
C GLY A 303 -0.43 3.89 -4.95
N ASN A 304 -0.74 4.30 -6.18
CA ASN A 304 -0.76 5.71 -6.55
C ASN A 304 -1.97 6.42 -5.94
N GLN A 305 -1.71 7.21 -4.91
CA GLN A 305 -2.69 8.02 -4.18
C GLN A 305 -3.19 9.24 -4.96
N SER A 306 -2.64 9.52 -6.14
CA SER A 306 -3.10 10.53 -7.09
C SER A 306 -3.08 9.93 -8.50
N PRO A 307 -4.02 9.02 -8.81
CA PRO A 307 -4.02 8.33 -10.08
C PRO A 307 -4.13 9.32 -11.24
N SER A 308 -3.24 9.15 -12.21
CA SER A 308 -3.22 9.93 -13.44
C SER A 308 -2.89 9.05 -14.62
N TRP A 309 -3.44 9.44 -15.77
CA TRP A 309 -3.30 8.76 -17.04
C TRP A 309 -3.45 9.77 -18.16
N THR A 310 -2.75 9.51 -19.25
CA THR A 310 -2.91 10.19 -20.53
C THR A 310 -3.96 9.49 -21.38
N ALA A 311 -4.38 10.12 -22.47
CA ALA A 311 -5.25 9.47 -23.46
C ALA A 311 -4.60 8.19 -24.03
N ASP A 312 -3.30 8.26 -24.29
CA ASP A 312 -2.51 7.12 -24.78
C ASP A 312 -2.48 5.98 -23.76
N ASP A 313 -2.34 6.27 -22.46
CA ASP A 313 -2.39 5.24 -21.42
C ASP A 313 -3.73 4.50 -21.43
N ILE A 314 -4.85 5.22 -21.53
CA ILE A 314 -6.17 4.60 -21.58
C ILE A 314 -6.30 3.74 -22.85
N ILE A 315 -5.92 4.26 -24.02
CA ILE A 315 -6.05 3.55 -25.30
C ILE A 315 -5.18 2.29 -25.35
N ASN A 316 -3.96 2.37 -24.82
CA ASN A 316 -2.99 1.28 -24.86
C ASN A 316 -3.27 0.20 -23.81
N TYR A 317 -3.79 0.58 -22.64
CA TYR A 317 -3.90 -0.32 -21.49
C TYR A 317 -5.33 -0.70 -21.10
N THR A 318 -6.35 -0.23 -21.82
CA THR A 318 -7.73 -0.72 -21.72
C THR A 318 -8.14 -1.55 -22.94
N GLU A 319 -9.06 -2.49 -22.74
CA GLU A 319 -9.49 -3.45 -23.76
C GLU A 319 -10.94 -3.18 -24.20
N PRO A 320 -11.18 -2.46 -25.32
CA PRO A 320 -12.52 -2.37 -25.89
C PRO A 320 -12.92 -3.70 -26.54
N LYS A 321 -14.09 -4.24 -26.20
CA LYS A 321 -14.67 -5.48 -26.74
C LYS A 321 -16.18 -5.35 -26.95
N LEU A 322 -16.78 -6.33 -27.64
CA LEU A 322 -18.24 -6.50 -27.79
C LEU A 322 -18.98 -5.19 -28.10
N GLY A 323 -18.71 -4.60 -29.26
CA GLY A 323 -19.39 -3.38 -29.73
C GLY A 323 -18.58 -2.09 -29.57
N TYR A 324 -17.44 -2.13 -28.88
CA TYR A 324 -16.44 -1.06 -28.94
C TYR A 324 -15.14 -1.53 -29.59
N THR A 325 -14.48 -0.57 -30.25
CA THR A 325 -13.11 -0.67 -30.77
C THR A 325 -12.30 0.56 -30.34
N ARG A 326 -10.98 0.54 -30.50
CA ARG A 326 -10.13 1.70 -30.14
C ARG A 326 -10.49 2.97 -30.91
N ASP A 327 -11.02 2.83 -32.12
CA ASP A 327 -11.43 3.95 -32.97
C ASP A 327 -12.93 4.30 -32.84
N SER A 328 -13.70 3.51 -32.09
CA SER A 328 -15.15 3.74 -31.98
C SER A 328 -15.46 5.07 -31.29
N PRO A 329 -16.44 5.86 -31.79
CA PRO A 329 -16.77 7.16 -31.22
C PRO A 329 -17.13 7.10 -29.73
N GLY A 330 -17.82 6.04 -29.29
CA GLY A 330 -18.15 5.84 -27.88
C GLY A 330 -16.92 5.60 -27.01
N PHE A 331 -15.95 4.80 -27.47
CA PHE A 331 -14.70 4.59 -26.74
C PHE A 331 -13.82 5.85 -26.70
N LEU A 332 -13.74 6.60 -27.80
CA LEU A 332 -13.01 7.87 -27.82
C LEU A 332 -13.64 8.94 -26.91
N ARG A 333 -14.98 8.98 -26.81
CA ARG A 333 -15.66 9.81 -25.79
C ARG A 333 -15.28 9.38 -24.38
N PHE A 334 -15.28 8.08 -24.11
CA PHE A 334 -14.85 7.54 -22.82
C PHE A 334 -13.42 7.95 -22.43
N VAL A 335 -12.48 7.89 -23.39
CA VAL A 335 -11.10 8.35 -23.18
C VAL A 335 -11.06 9.83 -22.79
N ARG A 336 -11.82 10.70 -23.49
CA ARG A 336 -11.87 12.14 -23.19
C ARG A 336 -12.47 12.43 -21.83
N VAL A 337 -13.59 11.78 -21.48
CA VAL A 337 -14.23 11.90 -20.16
C VAL A 337 -13.23 11.56 -19.06
N LEU A 338 -12.53 10.43 -19.16
CA LEU A 338 -11.54 9.99 -18.17
C LEU A 338 -10.35 10.95 -18.03
N CYS A 339 -9.86 11.51 -19.14
CA CYS A 339 -8.80 12.52 -19.10
C CYS A 339 -9.27 13.79 -18.38
N GLY A 340 -10.54 14.19 -18.59
CA GLY A 340 -11.16 15.35 -17.96
C GLY A 340 -11.56 15.17 -16.49
N MET A 341 -11.38 13.99 -15.89
CA MET A 341 -11.67 13.78 -14.47
C MET A 341 -10.60 14.40 -13.56
N SER A 342 -11.05 15.00 -12.47
CA SER A 342 -10.24 15.43 -11.31
C SER A 342 -9.67 14.22 -10.54
N SER A 343 -8.74 14.47 -9.62
CA SER A 343 -8.10 13.39 -8.85
C SER A 343 -9.11 12.56 -8.05
N ASP A 344 -10.12 13.19 -7.46
CA ASP A 344 -11.12 12.48 -6.64
C ASP A 344 -12.10 11.68 -7.51
N GLU A 345 -12.50 12.23 -8.66
CA GLU A 345 -13.33 11.52 -9.64
C GLU A 345 -12.60 10.29 -10.22
N ARG A 346 -11.28 10.39 -10.46
CA ARG A 346 -10.45 9.26 -10.90
C ARG A 346 -10.40 8.14 -9.86
N LYS A 347 -10.25 8.50 -8.57
CA LYS A 347 -10.31 7.53 -7.47
C LYS A 347 -11.66 6.85 -7.38
N ALA A 348 -12.75 7.63 -7.47
CA ALA A 348 -14.11 7.10 -7.45
C ALA A 348 -14.37 6.15 -8.63
N PHE A 349 -13.88 6.50 -9.83
CA PHE A 349 -13.97 5.64 -11.00
C PHE A 349 -13.18 4.33 -10.84
N LEU A 350 -11.96 4.38 -10.32
CA LEU A 350 -11.18 3.17 -10.04
C LEU A 350 -11.86 2.30 -8.99
N GLN A 351 -12.37 2.90 -7.91
CA GLN A 351 -13.10 2.19 -6.87
C GLN A 351 -14.34 1.49 -7.45
N PHE A 352 -15.08 2.19 -8.32
CA PHE A 352 -16.24 1.63 -9.02
C PHE A 352 -15.85 0.48 -9.94
N THR A 353 -14.77 0.62 -10.73
CA THR A 353 -14.43 -0.36 -11.77
C THR A 353 -13.56 -1.54 -11.31
N THR A 354 -12.74 -1.33 -10.28
CA THR A 354 -11.74 -2.30 -9.80
C THR A 354 -11.94 -2.72 -8.35
N GLY A 355 -12.78 -2.00 -7.60
CA GLY A 355 -12.90 -2.18 -6.15
C GLY A 355 -11.74 -1.57 -5.35
N CYS A 356 -10.80 -0.90 -6.00
CA CYS A 356 -9.69 -0.20 -5.36
C CYS A 356 -9.61 1.25 -5.86
N SER A 357 -9.41 2.22 -4.95
CA SER A 357 -9.33 3.64 -5.26
C SER A 357 -7.98 4.06 -5.88
N THR A 358 -7.00 3.16 -5.91
CA THR A 358 -5.63 3.43 -6.36
C THR A 358 -5.15 2.46 -7.43
N LEU A 359 -4.18 2.92 -8.22
CA LEU A 359 -3.52 2.08 -9.22
C LEU A 359 -2.25 1.44 -8.63
N PRO A 360 -1.87 0.24 -9.11
CA PRO A 360 -0.58 -0.33 -8.78
C PRO A 360 0.56 0.56 -9.29
N PRO A 361 1.78 0.43 -8.72
CA PRO A 361 2.99 0.95 -9.32
C PRO A 361 3.08 0.67 -10.82
N GLY A 362 3.34 1.69 -11.64
CA GLY A 362 3.30 1.62 -13.11
C GLY A 362 1.93 1.94 -13.74
N GLY A 363 0.90 2.25 -12.94
CA GLY A 363 -0.37 2.78 -13.43
C GLY A 363 -1.23 1.74 -14.16
N LEU A 364 -1.97 2.19 -15.18
CA LEU A 364 -2.87 1.33 -15.97
C LEU A 364 -2.13 0.19 -16.69
N ALA A 365 -0.84 0.38 -17.01
CA ALA A 365 -0.03 -0.64 -17.68
C ALA A 365 0.05 -1.93 -16.87
N ASN A 366 0.15 -1.79 -15.54
CA ASN A 366 0.32 -2.87 -14.58
C ASN A 366 -0.99 -3.28 -13.89
N LEU A 367 -2.13 -2.68 -14.26
CA LEU A 367 -3.43 -3.09 -13.77
C LEU A 367 -3.78 -4.47 -14.34
N HIS A 368 -3.91 -5.46 -13.46
CA HIS A 368 -4.24 -6.83 -13.84
C HIS A 368 -5.42 -7.37 -13.00
N PRO A 369 -6.48 -7.92 -13.63
CA PRO A 369 -6.72 -7.98 -15.09
C PRO A 369 -6.84 -6.58 -15.74
N ARG A 370 -6.69 -6.47 -17.06
CA ARG A 370 -6.84 -5.17 -17.74
C ARG A 370 -8.30 -4.73 -17.70
N LEU A 371 -8.53 -3.42 -17.61
CA LEU A 371 -9.88 -2.85 -17.65
C LEU A 371 -10.49 -3.06 -19.05
N THR A 372 -11.55 -3.86 -19.11
CA THR A 372 -12.28 -4.20 -20.34
C THR A 372 -13.54 -3.36 -20.45
N ILE A 373 -13.73 -2.70 -21.59
CA ILE A 373 -14.89 -1.83 -21.87
C ILE A 373 -15.76 -2.48 -22.93
N VAL A 374 -17.03 -2.73 -22.62
CA VAL A 374 -17.97 -3.32 -23.57
C VAL A 374 -19.23 -2.52 -23.73
N ARG A 375 -19.86 -2.63 -24.90
CA ARG A 375 -21.13 -1.97 -25.16
C ARG A 375 -22.24 -2.65 -24.38
N LYS A 376 -23.02 -1.87 -23.64
CA LYS A 376 -24.26 -2.33 -23.02
C LYS A 376 -25.36 -2.37 -24.08
N VAL A 377 -25.90 -3.56 -24.34
CA VAL A 377 -26.98 -3.80 -25.31
C VAL A 377 -28.30 -3.27 -24.74
N ASP A 378 -29.20 -2.77 -25.60
CA ASP A 378 -30.52 -2.21 -25.25
C ASP A 378 -30.49 -1.08 -24.20
N ALA A 379 -29.39 -0.33 -24.14
CA ALA A 379 -29.23 0.80 -23.24
C ALA A 379 -29.47 2.15 -23.96
N THR A 380 -30.08 3.07 -23.24
CA THR A 380 -30.36 4.46 -23.66
C THR A 380 -29.48 5.45 -22.89
N ASP A 381 -29.56 6.74 -23.22
CA ASP A 381 -28.84 7.81 -22.50
C ASP A 381 -29.27 7.95 -21.01
N SER A 382 -30.42 7.41 -20.63
CA SER A 382 -30.88 7.36 -19.24
C SER A 382 -30.33 6.15 -18.47
N SER A 383 -29.72 5.19 -19.16
CA SER A 383 -29.20 3.97 -18.53
C SER A 383 -27.86 4.24 -17.86
N TYR A 384 -27.67 3.69 -16.66
CA TYR A 384 -26.37 3.73 -15.98
C TYR A 384 -25.42 2.62 -16.47
N PRO A 385 -24.10 2.87 -16.45
CA PRO A 385 -23.13 1.82 -16.66
C PRO A 385 -23.21 0.78 -15.53
N SER A 386 -22.82 -0.46 -15.83
CA SER A 386 -22.68 -1.50 -14.80
C SER A 386 -21.33 -2.19 -14.91
N VAL A 387 -20.84 -2.74 -13.80
CA VAL A 387 -19.47 -3.22 -13.71
C VAL A 387 -19.39 -4.56 -13.01
N ASN A 388 -18.49 -5.41 -13.50
CA ASN A 388 -18.02 -6.57 -12.77
C ASN A 388 -16.58 -6.29 -12.31
N THR A 389 -16.43 -5.94 -11.04
CA THR A 389 -15.16 -5.56 -10.43
C THR A 389 -14.17 -6.71 -10.36
N CYS A 390 -14.62 -7.98 -10.28
CA CYS A 390 -13.72 -9.14 -10.20
C CYS A 390 -12.85 -9.33 -11.45
N VAL A 391 -13.31 -8.87 -12.61
CA VAL A 391 -12.62 -8.99 -13.91
C VAL A 391 -12.36 -7.64 -14.57
N HIS A 392 -12.52 -6.53 -13.82
CA HIS A 392 -12.42 -5.16 -14.30
C HIS A 392 -13.19 -4.95 -15.60
N TYR A 393 -14.48 -5.30 -15.61
CA TYR A 393 -15.30 -5.35 -16.83
C TYR A 393 -16.46 -4.36 -16.76
N LEU A 394 -16.36 -3.27 -17.51
CA LEU A 394 -17.32 -2.17 -17.55
C LEU A 394 -18.26 -2.30 -18.76
N LYS A 395 -19.56 -2.43 -18.50
CA LYS A 395 -20.63 -2.35 -19.49
C LYS A 395 -21.10 -0.91 -19.62
N LEU A 396 -20.70 -0.27 -20.72
CA LEU A 396 -20.94 1.15 -20.96
C LEU A 396 -21.99 1.34 -22.09
N PRO A 397 -23.12 2.03 -21.83
CA PRO A 397 -24.04 2.45 -22.88
C PRO A 397 -23.36 3.30 -23.95
N GLU A 398 -23.87 3.24 -25.17
CA GLU A 398 -23.37 4.07 -26.27
C GLU A 398 -24.01 5.46 -26.20
N TYR A 399 -23.53 6.27 -25.25
CA TYR A 399 -24.07 7.60 -25.01
C TYR A 399 -23.93 8.54 -26.22
N SER A 400 -24.93 9.38 -26.42
CA SER A 400 -24.97 10.35 -27.52
C SER A 400 -23.95 11.49 -27.38
N SER A 401 -23.61 11.90 -26.15
CA SER A 401 -22.65 12.98 -25.87
C SER A 401 -21.64 12.67 -24.77
N GLU A 402 -20.56 13.46 -24.73
CA GLU A 402 -19.52 13.38 -23.69
C GLU A 402 -20.05 13.79 -22.31
N ASP A 403 -20.90 14.83 -22.27
CA ASP A 403 -21.49 15.34 -21.03
C ASP A 403 -22.40 14.30 -20.36
N ILE A 404 -23.25 13.63 -21.15
CA ILE A 404 -24.14 12.56 -20.64
C ILE A 404 -23.30 11.40 -20.10
N MET A 405 -22.25 11.01 -20.83
CA MET A 405 -21.35 9.94 -20.38
C MET A 405 -20.68 10.29 -19.06
N ARG A 406 -20.17 11.52 -18.93
CA ARG A 406 -19.54 12.01 -17.69
C ARG A 406 -20.54 11.99 -16.54
N GLU A 407 -21.72 12.57 -16.72
CA GLU A 407 -22.77 12.64 -15.70
C GLU A 407 -23.16 11.23 -15.23
N ARG A 408 -23.47 10.32 -16.16
CA ARG A 408 -23.90 8.95 -15.85
C ARG A 408 -22.79 8.13 -15.20
N LEU A 409 -21.56 8.29 -15.65
CA LEU A 409 -20.42 7.57 -15.08
C LEU A 409 -20.16 8.03 -13.64
N LEU A 410 -20.12 9.34 -13.39
CA LEU A 410 -19.90 9.89 -12.05
C LEU A 410 -21.06 9.56 -11.11
N ALA A 411 -22.30 9.65 -11.58
CA ALA A 411 -23.47 9.26 -10.80
C ALA A 411 -23.37 7.78 -10.37
N ALA A 412 -22.98 6.88 -11.27
CA ALA A 412 -22.79 5.47 -10.96
C ALA A 412 -21.67 5.22 -9.93
N THR A 413 -20.64 6.08 -9.86
CA THR A 413 -19.61 5.99 -8.79
C THR A 413 -20.11 6.40 -7.41
N MET A 414 -21.19 7.19 -7.34
CA MET A 414 -21.72 7.76 -6.09
C MET A 414 -22.84 6.91 -5.48
N GLU A 415 -23.44 5.99 -6.24
CA GLU A 415 -24.47 5.10 -5.72
C GLU A 415 -23.86 4.02 -4.81
N LYS A 416 -24.28 4.02 -3.54
CA LYS A 416 -23.91 3.03 -2.54
C LYS A 416 -24.66 1.72 -2.80
N GLY A 417 -24.18 0.96 -3.78
CA GLY A 417 -24.70 -0.37 -4.09
C GLY A 417 -24.03 -0.89 -5.34
N PHE A 418 -23.35 -2.04 -5.24
CA PHE A 418 -22.89 -2.75 -6.41
C PHE A 418 -24.12 -3.15 -7.22
N HIS A 419 -24.34 -2.53 -8.38
CA HIS A 419 -25.33 -3.02 -9.35
C HIS A 419 -24.82 -4.32 -9.96
N LEU A 420 -24.98 -5.39 -9.18
CA LEU A 420 -24.84 -6.76 -9.61
C LEU A 420 -26.00 -7.02 -10.55
N ASN A 421 -25.69 -7.15 -11.83
CA ASN A 421 -26.62 -7.65 -12.83
C ASN A 421 -26.80 -9.16 -12.69
#